data_AF-A0A4Q5U604-F1
#
_entry.id   AF-A0A4Q5U604-F1
#
_cell.length_a   1.000
_cell.length_b   1.000
_cell.length_c   1.000
_cell.angle_alpha   90.00
_cell.angle_beta   90.00
_cell.angle_gamma   90.00
#
_symmetry.space_group_name_H-M   'P 1'
#
loop_
_entity.id
_entity.type
_entity.pdbx_description
1 polymer ?
#
loop_
_entity_poly.entity_id
_entity_poly.type
_entity_poly.pdbx_seq_one_letter_code
_entity_poly.pdbx_strand_id
1 'polypeptide(L)'
;MDKLNFKIVDAKPFRSAFISSVVMNVVLALGAFLIIRGIVPITPPFIISNSISQVAMYVVIIGSFLYINSIKSKTHDIAKITDFNEKMRRYERLSKQRYFAYLYSAFVSAILMLVSFRMVFFYFTLVDILLVIPFYPSLRLFRTELKDEEIVFS
;
A
#
# COMPACT_ATOMS: atom_id res chain seq x y z
N MET A 1 40.19 2.34 16.50
CA MET A 1 38.99 1.55 16.84
C MET A 1 37.80 2.45 16.56
N ASP A 2 37.27 2.39 15.35
CA ASP A 2 36.08 3.16 14.98
C ASP A 2 34.91 2.62 15.79
N LYS A 3 34.29 3.49 16.60
CA LYS A 3 33.04 3.17 17.27
C LYS A 3 31.99 2.98 16.18
N LEU A 4 31.62 1.73 15.92
CA LEU A 4 30.45 1.39 15.12
C LEU A 4 29.23 2.07 15.77
N ASN A 5 28.84 3.23 15.22
CA ASN A 5 27.65 3.95 15.64
C ASN A 5 26.43 3.25 15.03
N PHE A 6 25.98 2.16 15.66
CA PHE A 6 24.79 1.46 15.24
C PHE A 6 23.57 2.38 15.31
N LYS A 7 22.86 2.49 14.20
CA LYS A 7 21.63 3.28 14.09
C LYS A 7 20.44 2.37 14.35
N ILE A 8 19.84 2.52 15.53
CA ILE A 8 18.75 1.67 16.00
C ILE A 8 17.41 2.20 15.45
N VAL A 9 16.64 1.34 14.79
CA VAL A 9 15.28 1.64 14.30
C VAL A 9 14.26 0.79 15.06
N ASP A 10 13.23 1.41 15.60
CA ASP A 10 12.05 0.69 16.09
C ASP A 10 11.15 0.30 14.91
N ALA A 11 11.05 -1.00 14.64
CA ALA A 11 10.25 -1.54 13.55
C ALA A 11 8.76 -1.70 13.91
N LYS A 12 8.37 -1.62 15.20
CA LYS A 12 6.98 -1.81 15.64
C LYS A 12 5.95 -0.91 14.94
N PRO A 13 6.13 0.41 14.84
CA PRO A 13 5.13 1.28 14.20
C PRO A 13 4.93 0.94 12.72
N PHE A 14 6.00 0.56 12.02
CA PHE A 14 5.92 0.13 10.63
C PHE A 14 5.18 -1.19 10.48
N ARG A 15 5.49 -2.17 11.35
CA ARG A 15 4.85 -3.49 11.33
C ARG A 15 3.36 -3.38 11.63
N SER A 16 2.99 -2.61 12.64
CA SER A 16 1.59 -2.38 12.98
C SER A 16 0.84 -1.73 11.82
N ALA A 17 1.40 -0.69 11.21
CA ALA A 17 0.77 -0.02 10.06
C ALA A 17 0.63 -0.95 8.84
N PHE A 18 1.66 -1.75 8.56
CA PHE A 18 1.63 -2.75 7.50
C PHE A 18 0.52 -3.78 7.75
N ILE A 19 0.52 -4.42 8.92
CA ILE A 19 -0.46 -5.48 9.25
C ILE A 19 -1.88 -4.92 9.19
N SER A 20 -2.13 -3.76 9.79
CA SER A 20 -3.44 -3.12 9.73
C SER A 20 -3.88 -2.85 8.29
N SER A 21 -2.97 -2.39 7.43
CA SER A 21 -3.27 -2.16 6.01
C SER A 21 -3.59 -3.45 5.26
N VAL A 22 -2.82 -4.53 5.49
CA VAL A 22 -3.07 -5.83 4.83
C VAL A 22 -4.41 -6.39 5.28
N VAL A 23 -4.67 -6.41 6.59
CA VAL A 23 -5.93 -6.91 7.16
C VAL A 23 -7.12 -6.13 6.59
N MET A 24 -7.05 -4.80 6.55
CA MET A 24 -8.12 -3.98 5.98
C MET A 24 -8.34 -4.24 4.50
N ASN A 25 -7.28 -4.41 3.70
CA ASN A 25 -7.41 -4.76 2.28
C ASN A 25 -8.08 -6.12 2.08
N VAL A 26 -7.71 -7.12 2.89
CA VAL A 26 -8.33 -8.46 2.87
C VAL A 26 -9.81 -8.36 3.25
N VAL A 27 -10.15 -7.60 4.29
CA VAL A 27 -11.54 -7.38 4.72
C VAL A 27 -12.35 -6.69 3.62
N LEU A 28 -11.81 -5.68 2.95
CA LEU A 28 -12.47 -5.00 1.84
C LEU A 28 -12.70 -5.94 0.65
N ALA A 29 -11.67 -6.72 0.27
CA ALA A 29 -11.75 -7.67 -0.84
C ALA A 29 -12.80 -8.76 -0.57
N LEU A 30 -12.73 -9.39 0.60
CA LEU A 30 -13.67 -10.46 0.99
C LEU A 30 -15.08 -9.90 1.21
N GLY A 31 -15.21 -8.75 1.87
CA GLY A 31 -16.50 -8.11 2.10
C GLY A 31 -17.24 -7.84 0.79
N ALA A 32 -16.57 -7.20 -0.18
CA ALA A 32 -17.17 -6.94 -1.49
C ALA A 32 -17.49 -8.23 -2.24
N PHE A 33 -16.61 -9.24 -2.18
CA PHE A 33 -16.83 -10.54 -2.82
C PHE A 33 -18.05 -11.28 -2.25
N LEU A 34 -18.18 -11.35 -0.93
CA LEU A 34 -19.28 -12.04 -0.27
C LEU A 34 -20.64 -11.38 -0.57
N ILE A 35 -20.68 -10.05 -0.65
CA ILE A 35 -21.88 -9.30 -1.04
C ILE A 35 -22.28 -9.63 -2.47
N ILE A 36 -21.34 -9.57 -3.43
CA ILE A 36 -21.64 -9.86 -4.85
C ILE A 36 -22.05 -11.31 -5.08
N ARG A 37 -21.51 -12.25 -4.31
CA ARG A 37 -21.92 -13.65 -4.35
C ARG A 37 -23.28 -13.92 -3.72
N GLY A 38 -23.93 -12.90 -3.14
CA GLY A 38 -25.23 -13.03 -2.49
C GLY A 38 -25.20 -13.79 -1.16
N ILE A 39 -24.01 -14.01 -0.59
CA ILE A 39 -23.86 -14.62 0.75
C ILE A 39 -24.31 -13.62 1.81
N VAL A 40 -24.04 -12.34 1.58
CA VAL A 40 -24.54 -11.24 2.39
C VAL A 40 -25.63 -10.52 1.60
N PRO A 41 -26.89 -10.45 2.09
CA PRO A 41 -28.02 -9.89 1.35
C PRO A 41 -27.99 -8.36 1.40
N ILE A 42 -27.04 -7.76 0.68
CA ILE A 42 -26.95 -6.31 0.47
C ILE A 42 -27.13 -6.05 -1.01
N THR A 43 -28.21 -5.38 -1.37
CA THR A 43 -28.46 -4.89 -2.72
C THR A 43 -27.79 -3.53 -2.89
N PRO A 44 -26.84 -3.38 -3.82
CA PRO A 44 -26.24 -2.07 -4.08
C PRO A 44 -27.30 -1.11 -4.63
N PRO A 45 -27.20 0.19 -4.28
CA PRO A 45 -28.24 1.18 -4.58
C PRO A 45 -28.32 1.55 -6.07
N PHE A 46 -27.27 1.29 -6.86
CA PHE A 46 -27.23 1.58 -8.28
C PHE A 46 -26.22 0.68 -9.00
N ILE A 47 -26.44 0.48 -10.31
CA ILE A 47 -25.54 -0.25 -11.20
C ILE A 47 -24.95 0.73 -12.20
N ILE A 48 -23.61 0.83 -12.25
CA ILE A 48 -22.93 1.70 -13.22
C ILE A 48 -22.79 1.02 -14.58
N SER A 49 -22.74 1.83 -15.64
CA SER A 49 -22.58 1.31 -17.01
C SER A 49 -21.17 0.74 -17.26
N ASN A 50 -21.08 -0.10 -18.29
CA ASN A 50 -19.83 -0.71 -18.72
C ASN A 50 -18.75 0.32 -19.09
N SER A 51 -19.15 1.39 -19.80
CA SER A 51 -18.23 2.44 -20.23
C SER A 51 -17.63 3.20 -19.05
N ILE A 52 -18.45 3.52 -18.04
CA ILE A 52 -17.98 4.17 -16.81
C ILE A 52 -17.00 3.26 -16.06
N SER A 53 -17.30 1.97 -15.96
CA SER A 53 -16.42 0.98 -15.32
C SER A 53 -15.06 0.89 -16.03
N GLN A 54 -15.03 0.94 -17.36
CA GLN A 54 -13.79 0.92 -18.14
C GLN A 54 -12.97 2.19 -17.94
N VAL A 55 -13.61 3.37 -17.95
CA VAL A 55 -12.93 4.64 -17.67
C VAL A 55 -12.32 4.62 -16.26
N ALA A 56 -13.07 4.16 -15.25
CA ALA A 56 -12.57 4.02 -13.89
C ALA A 56 -11.35 3.08 -13.82
N MET A 57 -11.39 1.96 -14.54
CA MET A 57 -10.25 1.04 -14.63
C MET A 57 -9.00 1.72 -15.19
N TYR A 58 -9.11 2.46 -16.31
CA TYR A 58 -7.96 3.18 -16.88
C TYR A 58 -7.41 4.24 -15.92
N VAL A 59 -8.28 4.97 -15.22
CA VAL A 59 -7.87 5.95 -14.21
C VAL A 59 -7.10 5.29 -13.06
N VAL A 60 -7.56 4.15 -12.55
CA VAL A 60 -6.88 3.39 -11.49
C VAL A 60 -5.50 2.91 -11.97
N ILE A 61 -5.40 2.37 -13.18
CA ILE A 61 -4.14 1.89 -13.75
C ILE A 61 -3.15 3.05 -13.92
N ILE A 62 -3.55 4.13 -14.59
CA ILE A 62 -2.69 5.31 -14.82
C ILE A 62 -2.26 5.93 -13.48
N GLY A 63 -3.21 6.09 -12.55
CA GLY A 63 -2.94 6.59 -11.20
C GLY A 63 -1.91 5.75 -10.46
N SER A 64 -2.00 4.42 -10.57
CA SER A 64 -1.04 3.49 -9.95
C SER A 64 0.36 3.66 -10.52
N PHE A 65 0.52 3.80 -11.85
CA PHE A 65 1.82 4.05 -12.48
C PHE A 65 2.44 5.38 -12.02
N LEU A 66 1.65 6.46 -12.02
CA LEU A 66 2.11 7.78 -11.55
C LEU A 66 2.54 7.72 -10.08
N TYR A 67 1.77 7.02 -9.27
CA TYR A 67 2.06 6.84 -7.84
C TYR A 67 3.37 6.08 -7.61
N ILE A 68 3.59 4.96 -8.30
CA ILE A 68 4.83 4.16 -8.20
C ILE A 68 6.05 5.02 -8.55
N ASN A 69 5.96 5.83 -9.60
CA ASN A 69 7.04 6.73 -10.00
C ASN A 69 7.30 7.81 -8.93
N SER A 70 6.24 8.38 -8.35
CA SER A 70 6.36 9.35 -7.26
C SER A 70 7.06 8.75 -6.03
N ILE A 71 6.71 7.51 -5.66
CA ILE A 71 7.32 6.82 -4.52
C ILE A 71 8.81 6.56 -4.77
N LYS A 72 9.19 6.10 -5.97
CA LYS A 72 10.60 5.89 -6.32
C LYS A 72 11.41 7.18 -6.17
N SER A 73 10.87 8.32 -6.64
CA SER A 73 11.52 9.62 -6.48
C SER A 73 11.69 9.98 -5.01
N LYS A 74 10.62 9.90 -4.20
CA LYS A 74 10.67 10.25 -2.78
C LYS A 74 11.64 9.39 -1.99
N THR A 75 11.68 8.07 -2.26
CA THR A 75 12.65 7.18 -1.62
C THR A 75 14.08 7.59 -1.96
N HIS A 76 14.34 7.93 -3.23
CA HIS A 76 15.65 8.41 -3.67
C HIS A 76 16.07 9.71 -2.98
N ASP A 77 15.13 10.64 -2.77
CA ASP A 77 15.39 11.90 -2.07
C ASP A 77 15.65 11.68 -0.58
N ILE A 78 14.92 10.76 0.06
CA ILE A 78 15.13 10.40 1.48
C ILE A 78 16.50 9.76 1.69
N ALA A 79 16.96 8.92 0.75
CA ALA A 79 18.27 8.29 0.83
C ALA A 79 19.44 9.30 0.89
N LYS A 80 19.27 10.50 0.30
CA LYS A 80 20.27 11.57 0.28
C LYS A 80 20.40 12.36 1.58
N ILE A 81 19.45 12.21 2.51
CA ILE A 81 19.47 12.96 3.78
C ILE A 81 20.62 12.43 4.65
N THR A 82 21.42 13.33 5.22
CA THR A 82 22.57 12.97 6.07
C THR A 82 22.16 12.72 7.52
N ASP A 83 21.24 13.54 8.04
CA ASP A 83 20.67 13.37 9.39
C ASP A 83 19.79 12.11 9.45
N PHE A 84 20.18 11.16 10.30
CA PHE A 84 19.47 9.89 10.46
C PHE A 84 18.05 10.06 11.03
N ASN A 85 17.86 10.94 12.00
CA ASN A 85 16.55 11.17 12.62
C ASN A 85 15.58 11.79 11.60
N GLU A 86 16.05 12.76 10.82
CA GLU A 86 15.23 13.34 9.76
C GLU A 86 14.92 12.32 8.66
N LYS A 87 15.94 11.55 8.22
CA LYS A 87 15.78 10.47 7.24
C LYS A 87 14.70 9.49 7.68
N MET A 88 14.78 9.03 8.93
CA MET A 88 13.85 8.07 9.49
C MET A 88 12.42 8.63 9.59
N ARG A 89 12.26 9.87 10.07
CA ARG A 89 10.95 10.53 10.16
C ARG A 89 10.29 10.67 8.78
N ARG A 90 11.06 11.04 7.74
CA ARG A 90 10.52 11.16 6.38
C ARG A 90 10.17 9.79 5.80
N TYR A 91 10.99 8.77 6.06
CA TYR A 91 10.73 7.40 5.62
C TYR A 91 9.48 6.81 6.28
N GLU A 92 9.25 7.07 7.57
CA GLU A 92 8.04 6.67 8.27
C GLU A 92 6.79 7.28 7.61
N ARG A 93 6.83 8.58 7.33
CA ARG A 93 5.74 9.26 6.62
C ARG A 93 5.51 8.66 5.23
N LEU A 94 6.59 8.37 4.49
CA LEU A 94 6.48 7.73 3.17
C LEU A 94 5.85 6.34 3.26
N SER A 95 6.26 5.53 4.24
CA SER A 95 5.74 4.18 4.46
C SER A 95 4.24 4.21 4.78
N LYS A 96 3.81 5.11 5.68
CA LYS A 96 2.38 5.33 5.98
C LYS A 96 1.60 5.77 4.75
N GLN A 97 2.14 6.70 3.95
CA GLN A 97 1.53 7.11 2.68
C GLN A 97 1.39 5.95 1.70
N ARG A 98 2.38 5.05 1.65
CA ARG A 98 2.38 3.84 0.81
C ARG A 98 1.24 2.90 1.20
N TYR A 99 1.14 2.56 2.47
CA TYR A 99 0.07 1.70 2.97
C TYR A 99 -1.31 2.32 2.79
N PHE A 100 -1.45 3.63 3.05
CA PHE A 100 -2.70 4.33 2.84
C PHE A 100 -3.12 4.37 1.36
N ALA A 101 -2.18 4.48 0.42
CA ALA A 101 -2.49 4.42 -1.01
C ALA A 101 -3.00 3.04 -1.44
N TYR A 102 -2.39 1.95 -0.95
CA TYR A 102 -2.91 0.60 -1.20
C TYR A 102 -4.29 0.40 -0.58
N LEU A 103 -4.53 0.93 0.62
CA LEU A 103 -5.84 0.90 1.26
C LEU A 103 -6.89 1.66 0.47
N TYR A 104 -6.54 2.86 -0.01
CA TYR A 104 -7.42 3.67 -0.84
C TYR A 104 -7.73 2.97 -2.17
N SER A 105 -6.73 2.40 -2.84
CA SER A 105 -6.91 1.63 -4.07
C SER A 105 -7.82 0.42 -3.87
N ALA A 106 -7.62 -0.35 -2.80
CA ALA A 106 -8.45 -1.47 -2.42
C ALA A 106 -9.90 -1.03 -2.13
N PHE A 107 -10.08 0.09 -1.43
CA PHE A 107 -11.40 0.65 -1.13
C PHE A 107 -12.14 1.09 -2.39
N VAL A 108 -11.48 1.84 -3.28
CA VAL A 108 -12.04 2.25 -4.57
C VAL A 108 -12.39 1.02 -5.42
N SER A 109 -11.51 0.03 -5.48
CA SER A 109 -11.76 -1.22 -6.22
C SER A 109 -12.93 -2.00 -5.64
N ALA A 110 -13.04 -2.12 -4.31
CA ALA A 110 -14.17 -2.77 -3.65
C ALA A 110 -15.49 -2.06 -3.96
N ILE A 111 -15.53 -0.72 -3.91
CA ILE A 111 -16.72 0.06 -4.31
C ILE A 111 -17.06 -0.20 -5.78
N LEU A 112 -16.09 -0.09 -6.68
CA LEU A 112 -16.30 -0.33 -8.12
C LEU A 112 -16.80 -1.75 -8.38
N MET A 113 -16.30 -2.74 -7.64
CA MET A 113 -16.79 -4.11 -7.69
C MET A 113 -18.29 -4.14 -7.33
N LEU A 114 -18.67 -3.56 -6.18
CA LEU A 114 -20.04 -3.54 -5.67
C LEU A 114 -21.02 -2.84 -6.63
N VAL A 115 -20.63 -1.70 -7.23
CA VAL A 115 -21.53 -0.93 -8.10
C VAL A 115 -21.57 -1.43 -9.55
N SER A 116 -20.58 -2.20 -9.99
CA SER A 116 -20.54 -2.73 -11.37
C SER A 116 -20.86 -4.21 -11.47
N PHE A 117 -20.85 -4.94 -10.35
CA PHE A 117 -20.90 -6.40 -10.27
C PHE A 117 -19.81 -7.12 -11.08
N ARG A 118 -18.68 -6.44 -11.35
CA ARG A 118 -17.60 -7.00 -12.15
C ARG A 118 -16.49 -7.55 -11.27
N MET A 119 -16.21 -8.83 -11.44
CA MET A 119 -15.10 -9.53 -10.78
C MET A 119 -13.71 -8.98 -11.15
N VAL A 120 -13.59 -8.17 -12.22
CA VAL A 120 -12.30 -7.55 -12.59
C VAL A 120 -11.71 -6.71 -11.45
N PHE A 121 -12.57 -6.00 -10.70
CA PHE A 121 -12.13 -5.15 -9.59
C PHE A 121 -11.70 -5.94 -8.34
N PHE A 122 -12.20 -7.17 -8.19
CA PHE A 122 -11.68 -8.09 -7.19
C PHE A 122 -10.22 -8.44 -7.47
N TYR A 123 -9.86 -8.70 -8.73
CA TYR A 123 -8.47 -8.98 -9.11
C TYR A 123 -7.54 -7.80 -8.85
N PHE A 124 -7.98 -6.55 -9.06
CA PHE A 124 -7.18 -5.38 -8.66
C PHE A 124 -6.93 -5.34 -7.16
N THR A 125 -7.94 -5.62 -6.36
CA THR A 125 -7.80 -5.65 -4.89
C THR A 125 -6.83 -6.76 -4.45
N LEU A 126 -6.87 -7.94 -5.09
CA LEU A 126 -5.89 -9.01 -4.86
C LEU A 126 -4.47 -8.60 -5.27
N VAL A 127 -4.31 -7.94 -6.42
CA VAL A 127 -3.02 -7.42 -6.87
C VAL A 127 -2.48 -6.41 -5.86
N ASP A 128 -3.30 -5.50 -5.32
CA ASP A 128 -2.88 -4.56 -4.28
C ASP A 128 -2.41 -5.26 -3.01
N ILE A 129 -3.09 -6.33 -2.58
CA ILE A 129 -2.66 -7.17 -1.46
C ILE A 129 -1.32 -7.84 -1.77
N LEU A 130 -1.12 -8.36 -2.99
CA LEU A 130 0.16 -8.98 -3.36
C LEU A 130 1.30 -7.95 -3.45
N LEU A 131 1.02 -6.76 -3.99
CA LEU A 131 1.99 -5.69 -4.16
C LEU A 131 2.40 -5.02 -2.85
N VAL A 132 1.58 -5.08 -1.80
CA VAL A 132 1.98 -4.55 -0.49
C VAL A 132 3.01 -5.45 0.20
N ILE A 133 2.98 -6.77 -0.02
CA ILE A 133 3.82 -7.77 0.69
C ILE A 133 5.33 -7.47 0.61
N PRO A 134 5.93 -7.13 -0.56
CA PRO A 134 7.33 -6.77 -0.66
C PRO A 134 7.74 -5.57 0.22
N PHE A 135 6.78 -4.74 0.64
CA PHE A 135 6.99 -3.58 1.49
C PHE A 135 6.82 -3.88 2.99
N TYR A 136 6.89 -5.15 3.37
CA TYR A 136 7.00 -5.52 4.77
C TYR A 136 8.28 -4.90 5.38
N PRO A 137 8.17 -4.22 6.54
CA PRO A 137 9.30 -3.55 7.19
C PRO A 137 10.33 -4.57 7.72
N SER A 138 11.24 -4.93 6.82
CA SER A 138 12.34 -5.87 7.05
C SER A 138 13.67 -5.15 6.95
N LEU A 139 14.69 -5.65 7.65
CA LEU A 139 15.99 -5.00 7.72
C LEU A 139 16.60 -4.82 6.32
N ARG A 140 16.40 -5.83 5.48
CA ARG A 140 16.80 -5.82 4.08
C ARG A 140 16.17 -4.64 3.32
N LEU A 141 14.85 -4.43 3.47
CA LEU A 141 14.15 -3.33 2.81
C LEU A 141 14.69 -1.98 3.28
N PHE A 142 14.87 -1.76 4.58
CA PHE A 142 15.41 -0.50 5.10
C PHE A 142 16.81 -0.23 4.59
N ARG A 143 17.71 -1.23 4.62
CA ARG A 143 19.09 -1.09 4.10
C ARG A 143 19.10 -0.76 2.62
N THR A 144 18.25 -1.41 1.82
CA THR A 144 18.15 -1.17 0.38
C THR A 144 17.55 0.20 0.06
N GLU A 145 16.44 0.59 0.70
CA GLU A 145 15.75 1.86 0.40
C GLU A 145 16.48 3.08 0.98
N LEU A 146 17.13 2.95 2.13
CA LEU A 146 17.85 4.05 2.78
C LEU A 146 19.34 4.12 2.41
N LYS A 147 19.87 3.11 1.72
CA LYS A 147 21.28 2.95 1.33
C LYS A 147 22.23 3.09 2.53
N ASP A 148 21.88 2.45 3.63
CA ASP A 148 22.62 2.55 4.89
C ASP A 148 22.72 1.15 5.52
N GLU A 149 23.93 0.58 5.52
CA GLU A 149 24.19 -0.78 6.00
C GLU A 149 24.30 -0.87 7.53
N GLU A 150 24.52 0.27 8.20
CA GLU A 150 24.72 0.38 9.65
C GLU A 150 23.40 0.33 10.44
N ILE A 151 22.26 0.26 9.75
CA ILE A 151 20.94 0.13 10.36
C ILE A 151 20.81 -1.23 11.03
N VAL A 152 20.37 -1.21 12.29
CA VAL A 152 20.01 -2.39 13.10
C VAL A 152 18.61 -2.15 13.69
N PHE A 153 17.81 -3.21 13.82
CA PHE A 153 16.52 -3.11 14.51
C PHE A 153 16.68 -3.31 16.02
N SER A 154 15.91 -2.53 16.80
CA SER A 154 15.65 -2.85 18.21
C SER A 154 14.60 -3.95 18.36
#